data_AF-A0A493TAH9-F1
#
_entry.id   AF-A0A493TAH9-F1
#
_cell.length_a   1.000
_cell.length_b   1.000
_cell.length_c   1.000
_cell.angle_alpha   90.00
_cell.angle_beta   90.00
_cell.angle_gamma   90.00
#
_symmetry.space_group_name_H-M   'P 1'
#
loop_
_entity.id
_entity.type
_entity.pdbx_description
1 polymer ?
#
loop_
_entity_poly.entity_id
_entity_poly.type
_entity_poly.pdbx_seq_one_letter_code
_entity_poly.pdbx_strand_id
1 'polypeptide(L)'
;MADTREAIVRASYLPMSIIIVGVGNADFTDMQILDGDDGVLRSPRGEPVLRDIVQFVPFREFKNASPTALAKCVLAEVPKQVVEYYSYKAFPPRCPQPDTPDSSLSSPQ
;
A
#
# COMPACT_ATOMS: atom_id res chain seq x y z
N MET A 1 18.97 -5.24 -6.59
CA MET A 1 17.76 -5.78 -5.93
C MET A 1 17.95 -6.17 -4.46
N ALA A 2 19.14 -6.56 -4.00
CA ALA A 2 19.33 -7.00 -2.60
C ALA A 2 18.94 -5.93 -1.56
N ASP A 3 19.45 -4.71 -1.69
CA ASP A 3 19.17 -3.61 -0.76
C ASP A 3 17.71 -3.18 -0.78
N THR A 4 17.08 -3.20 -1.96
CA THR A 4 15.65 -2.91 -2.14
C THR A 4 14.79 -3.93 -1.38
N ARG A 5 15.08 -5.23 -1.53
CA ARG A 5 14.37 -6.29 -0.82
C ARG A 5 14.54 -6.18 0.69
N GLU A 6 15.76 -5.90 1.15
CA GLU A 6 16.05 -5.65 2.57
C GLU A 6 15.25 -4.44 3.09
N ALA A 7 15.21 -3.34 2.35
CA ALA A 7 14.46 -2.15 2.72
C ALA A 7 12.95 -2.42 2.79
N ILE A 8 12.39 -3.17 1.84
CA ILE A 8 10.96 -3.55 1.85
C ILE A 8 10.63 -4.44 3.04
N VAL A 9 11.47 -5.45 3.32
CA VAL A 9 11.27 -6.32 4.50
C VAL A 9 11.27 -5.50 5.79
N ARG A 10 12.20 -4.54 5.94
CA ARG A 10 12.23 -3.65 7.10
C ARG A 10 11.02 -2.70 7.14
N ALA A 11 10.59 -2.18 5.99
CA ALA A 11 9.44 -1.28 5.88
C ALA A 11 8.11 -1.98 6.22
N SER A 12 8.03 -3.31 6.05
CA SER A 12 6.81 -4.08 6.36
C SER A 12 6.36 -4.02 7.83
N TYR A 13 7.24 -3.60 8.74
CA TYR A 13 6.93 -3.37 10.16
C TYR A 13 6.32 -1.98 10.45
N LEU A 14 6.33 -1.07 9.46
CA LEU A 14 5.89 0.31 9.56
C LEU A 14 4.50 0.50 8.93
N PRO A 15 3.76 1.58 9.29
CA PRO A 15 2.51 1.96 8.64
C PRO A 15 2.80 2.57 7.26
N MET A 16 3.31 1.76 6.34
CA MET A 16 3.77 2.18 5.02
C MET A 16 3.31 1.17 3.96
N SER A 17 2.81 1.72 2.85
CA SER A 17 2.48 1.04 1.60
C SER A 17 3.29 1.69 0.47
N ILE A 18 3.77 0.89 -0.47
CA ILE A 18 4.64 1.32 -1.57
C ILE A 18 3.91 1.01 -2.88
N ILE A 19 3.79 2.01 -3.75
CA ILE A 19 3.28 1.82 -5.11
C ILE A 19 4.43 2.11 -6.06
N ILE A 20 4.74 1.16 -6.94
CA ILE A 20 5.75 1.30 -7.99
C ILE A 20 5.05 1.38 -9.34
N VAL A 21 5.21 2.50 -10.04
CA VAL A 21 4.63 2.70 -11.37
C VAL A 21 5.72 2.59 -12.44
N GLY A 22 5.66 1.55 -13.25
CA GLY A 22 6.60 1.33 -14.36
C GLY A 22 6.18 2.10 -15.60
N VAL A 23 7.03 3.02 -16.07
CA VAL A 23 6.81 3.79 -17.31
C VAL A 23 7.79 3.39 -18.41
N GLY A 24 7.37 3.54 -19.67
CA GLY A 24 8.18 3.16 -20.82
C GLY A 24 8.07 1.66 -21.17
N ASN A 25 9.10 1.15 -21.86
CA ASN A 25 9.10 -0.20 -22.44
C ASN A 25 10.21 -1.09 -21.87
N ALA A 26 10.74 -0.77 -20.68
CA ALA A 26 11.74 -1.61 -20.01
C ALA A 26 11.15 -2.98 -19.63
N ASP A 27 12.05 -3.88 -19.26
CA ASP A 27 11.68 -5.14 -18.60
C ASP A 27 11.35 -4.87 -17.12
N PHE A 28 10.25 -5.43 -16.66
CA PHE A 28 9.71 -5.22 -15.31
C PHE A 28 9.61 -6.52 -14.51
N THR A 29 10.24 -7.61 -14.95
CA THR A 29 10.25 -8.89 -14.21
C THR A 29 10.66 -8.71 -12.74
N ASP A 30 11.70 -7.92 -12.46
CA ASP A 30 12.10 -7.71 -11.07
C ASP A 30 11.05 -6.95 -10.24
N MET A 31 10.22 -6.11 -10.86
CA MET A 31 9.16 -5.38 -10.14
C MET A 31 7.98 -6.29 -9.82
N GLN A 32 7.66 -7.25 -10.69
CA GLN A 32 6.67 -8.29 -10.42
C GLN A 32 7.08 -9.16 -9.23
N ILE A 33 8.39 -9.44 -9.09
CA ILE A 33 8.91 -10.15 -7.91
C ILE A 33 8.70 -9.36 -6.61
N LEU A 34 8.73 -8.02 -6.67
CA LEU A 34 8.52 -7.19 -5.49
C LEU A 34 7.05 -7.08 -5.06
N ASP A 35 6.11 -7.30 -5.98
CA ASP A 35 4.66 -7.14 -5.81
C ASP A 35 4.01 -8.17 -4.86
N GLY A 36 4.75 -9.20 -4.41
CA GLY A 36 4.27 -10.14 -3.39
C GLY A 36 3.18 -11.13 -3.81
N ASP A 37 2.48 -10.88 -4.92
CA ASP A 37 1.42 -11.71 -5.49
C ASP A 37 1.87 -13.16 -5.81
N ASP A 38 3.10 -13.33 -6.33
CA ASP A 38 3.66 -14.63 -6.72
C ASP A 38 4.39 -15.35 -5.56
N GLY A 39 4.33 -14.79 -4.33
CA GLY A 39 4.85 -15.42 -3.14
C GLY A 39 5.54 -14.46 -2.17
N VAL A 40 5.89 -14.99 -1.01
CA VAL A 40 6.45 -14.18 0.09
C VAL A 40 7.82 -13.62 -0.29
N LEU A 41 7.90 -12.31 -0.45
CA LEU A 41 9.16 -11.60 -0.62
C LEU A 41 10.08 -11.86 0.57
N ARG A 42 11.35 -12.17 0.29
CA ARG A 42 12.38 -12.42 1.31
C ARG A 42 13.53 -11.44 1.18
N SER A 43 14.20 -11.14 2.29
CA SER A 43 15.48 -10.44 2.27
C SER A 43 16.58 -11.34 1.68
N PRO A 44 17.76 -10.80 1.32
CA PRO A 44 18.92 -11.61 0.95
C PRO A 44 19.36 -12.61 2.04
N ARG A 45 18.97 -12.35 3.30
CA ARG A 45 19.22 -13.22 4.46
C ARG A 45 18.15 -14.29 4.66
N GLY A 46 17.12 -14.32 3.81
CA GLY A 46 16.03 -15.29 3.85
C GLY A 46 14.85 -14.89 4.74
N GLU A 47 14.90 -13.73 5.41
CA GLU A 47 13.82 -13.24 6.26
C GLU A 47 12.60 -12.87 5.41
N PRO A 48 11.41 -13.42 5.69
CA PRO A 48 10.20 -13.05 4.96
C PRO A 48 9.73 -11.65 5.34
N VAL A 49 9.05 -11.00 4.40
CA VAL A 49 8.28 -9.79 4.67
C VAL A 49 7.17 -10.11 5.68
N LEU A 50 6.89 -9.18 6.60
CA LEU A 50 5.87 -9.39 7.64
C LEU A 50 4.44 -9.36 7.05
N ARG A 51 4.23 -8.47 6.09
CA ARG A 51 2.96 -8.19 5.40
C ARG A 51 3.29 -7.81 3.98
N ASP A 52 2.37 -8.02 3.07
CA ASP A 52 2.53 -7.45 1.74
C ASP A 52 2.38 -5.93 1.80
N ILE A 53 3.26 -5.20 1.11
CA ILE A 53 3.29 -3.73 1.16
C ILE A 53 3.63 -3.09 -0.19
N VAL A 54 3.83 -3.86 -1.25
CA VAL A 54 4.22 -3.33 -2.56
C VAL A 54 3.09 -3.59 -3.54
N GLN A 55 2.71 -2.58 -4.31
CA GLN A 55 1.88 -2.72 -5.49
C GLN A 55 2.69 -2.28 -6.71
N PHE A 56 2.90 -3.15 -7.69
CA PHE A 56 3.48 -2.80 -8.97
C PHE A 56 2.38 -2.55 -10.03
N VAL A 57 2.53 -1.47 -10.80
CA VAL A 57 1.63 -1.15 -11.92
C VAL A 57 2.43 -0.78 -13.18
N PRO A 58 2.41 -1.61 -14.23
CA PRO A 58 2.99 -1.25 -15.52
C PRO A 58 2.09 -0.26 -16.27
N PHE A 59 2.40 1.03 -16.19
CA PHE A 59 1.60 2.11 -16.79
C PHE A 59 1.34 1.92 -18.30
N ARG A 60 2.24 1.23 -19.02
CA ARG A 60 2.09 0.95 -20.45
C ARG A 60 0.81 0.18 -20.79
N GLU A 61 0.29 -0.63 -19.88
CA GLU A 61 -0.94 -1.41 -20.06
C GLU A 61 -2.20 -0.54 -20.01
N PHE A 62 -2.08 0.69 -19.48
CA PHE A 62 -3.18 1.62 -19.27
C PHE A 62 -3.15 2.83 -20.23
N LYS A 63 -2.26 2.85 -21.23
CA LYS A 63 -2.10 3.98 -22.16
C LYS A 63 -3.41 4.40 -22.85
N ASN A 64 -4.27 3.43 -23.17
CA ASN A 64 -5.57 3.65 -23.81
C ASN A 64 -6.74 3.40 -22.85
N ALA A 65 -6.46 3.18 -21.56
CA ALA A 65 -7.47 2.93 -20.55
C ALA A 65 -7.95 4.24 -19.92
N SER A 66 -9.10 4.20 -19.24
CA SER A 66 -9.57 5.35 -18.48
C SER A 66 -8.67 5.61 -17.26
N PRO A 67 -8.55 6.87 -16.78
CA PRO A 67 -7.87 7.18 -15.53
C PRO A 67 -8.44 6.38 -14.34
N THR A 68 -9.74 6.07 -14.36
CA THR A 68 -10.40 5.23 -13.36
C THR A 68 -9.88 3.80 -13.35
N ALA A 69 -9.61 3.22 -14.53
CA ALA A 69 -9.05 1.86 -14.62
C ALA A 69 -7.64 1.81 -14.03
N LEU A 70 -6.81 2.82 -14.32
CA LEU A 70 -5.48 2.96 -13.71
C LEU A 70 -5.57 3.14 -12.19
N ALA A 71 -6.42 4.04 -11.71
CA ALA A 71 -6.59 4.31 -10.28
C ALA A 71 -7.06 3.05 -9.53
N LYS A 72 -7.93 2.25 -10.15
CA LYS A 72 -8.39 0.98 -9.58
C LYS A 72 -7.23 0.01 -9.37
N CYS A 73 -6.34 -0.16 -10.34
CA CYS A 73 -5.18 -1.05 -10.20
C CYS A 73 -4.16 -0.51 -9.21
N VAL A 74 -3.86 0.80 -9.25
CA VAL A 74 -2.92 1.46 -8.34
C VAL A 74 -3.33 1.36 -6.87
N LEU A 75 -4.63 1.39 -6.59
CA LEU A 75 -5.17 1.39 -5.23
C LEU A 75 -5.74 0.03 -4.80
N ALA A 76 -5.61 -1.01 -5.62
CA ALA A 76 -6.26 -2.31 -5.39
C ALA A 76 -5.90 -2.91 -4.03
N GLU A 77 -4.63 -2.82 -3.65
CA GLU A 77 -4.12 -3.47 -2.43
C GLU A 77 -4.08 -2.60 -1.19
N VAL A 78 -4.05 -1.28 -1.35
CA VAL A 78 -3.90 -0.34 -0.22
C VAL A 78 -4.91 -0.64 0.91
N PRO A 79 -6.20 -0.92 0.65
CA PRO A 79 -7.15 -1.27 1.71
C PRO A 79 -6.73 -2.50 2.53
N LYS A 80 -6.28 -3.57 1.86
CA LYS A 80 -5.83 -4.81 2.52
C LYS A 80 -4.59 -4.54 3.37
N GLN A 81 -3.60 -3.85 2.80
CA GLN A 81 -2.34 -3.54 3.48
C GLN A 81 -2.55 -2.70 4.75
N VAL A 82 -3.49 -1.75 4.72
CA VAL A 82 -3.89 -0.95 5.90
C VAL A 82 -4.50 -1.85 6.96
N VAL A 83 -5.49 -2.68 6.60
CA VAL A 83 -6.14 -3.59 7.56
C VAL A 83 -5.11 -4.52 8.21
N GLU A 84 -4.22 -5.12 7.43
CA GLU A 84 -3.18 -6.01 7.94
C GLU A 84 -2.24 -5.32 8.94
N TYR A 85 -1.84 -4.06 8.70
CA TYR A 85 -1.01 -3.32 9.64
C TYR A 85 -1.71 -3.10 10.99
N TYR A 86 -2.95 -2.61 10.96
CA TYR A 86 -3.69 -2.30 12.19
C TYR A 86 -4.07 -3.56 12.96
N SER A 87 -4.44 -4.65 12.26
CA SER A 87 -4.65 -5.97 12.85
C SER A 87 -3.38 -6.49 13.52
N TYR A 88 -2.22 -6.39 12.85
CA TYR A 88 -0.93 -6.80 13.41
C TYR A 88 -0.54 -6.00 14.66
N LYS A 89 -0.78 -4.67 14.66
CA LYS A 89 -0.50 -3.81 15.82
C LYS A 89 -1.53 -3.94 16.95
N ALA A 90 -2.57 -4.75 16.78
CA ALA A 90 -3.70 -4.86 17.70
C ALA A 90 -4.32 -3.50 18.04
N PHE A 91 -4.33 -2.56 17.08
CA PHE A 91 -5.00 -1.28 17.23
C PHE A 91 -6.43 -1.39 16.73
N PRO A 92 -7.45 -1.36 17.63
CA PRO A 92 -8.84 -1.41 17.20
C PRO A 92 -9.22 -0.13 16.44
N PRO A 93 -10.20 -0.20 15.52
CA PRO A 93 -10.80 0.98 14.93
C PRO A 93 -11.27 1.91 16.03
N ARG A 94 -11.05 3.22 15.87
CA ARG A 94 -11.64 4.20 16.80
C ARG A 94 -13.16 4.08 16.71
N CYS A 95 -13.81 4.02 17.86
CA CYS A 95 -15.27 4.04 17.91
C CYS A 95 -15.74 5.35 17.25
N PRO A 96 -16.66 5.31 16.27
CA PRO A 96 -17.21 6.52 15.67
C PRO A 96 -17.75 7.42 16.79
N GLN A 97 -17.15 8.59 16.97
CA GLN A 97 -17.73 9.59 17.85
C GLN A 97 -18.99 10.10 17.13
N PRO A 98 -20.16 10.14 17.78
CA PRO A 98 -21.30 10.85 17.20
C PRO A 98 -20.86 12.29 16.94
N ASP A 99 -21.13 12.80 15.74
CA ASP A 99 -20.89 14.20 15.40
C ASP A 99 -21.66 15.06 16.42
N THR A 100 -20.98 15.54 17.47
CA THR A 100 -21.55 16.58 18.32
C THR A 100 -21.62 17.83 17.46
N PRO A 101 -22.82 18.35 17.14
CA PRO A 101 -22.90 19.64 16.45
C PRO A 101 -22.18 20.67 17.32
N ASP A 102 -21.25 21.36 16.67
CA ASP A 102 -20.41 22.41 17.23
C ASP A 102 -21.27 23.37 18.06
N SER A 103 -21.11 23.33 19.39
CA SER A 103 -21.90 24.15 20.33
C SER A 103 -21.41 25.61 20.36
N SER A 104 -20.69 26.08 19.34
CA SER A 104 -20.13 27.44 19.26
C SER A 104 -21.04 28.46 18.56
N LEU A 105 -22.29 28.13 18.21
CA LEU A 105 -23.29 29.06 17.67
C LEU A 105 -24.40 29.38 18.67
N SER A 106 -24.04 29.89 19.84
CA SER A 106 -24.99 30.62 20.69
C SER A 106 -24.28 31.66 21.55
N SER A 107 -24.03 32.82 20.96
CA SER A 107 -23.94 34.08 21.68
C SER A 107 -24.91 35.07 21.03
N PRO A 108 -26.13 35.25 21.56
CA PRO A 108 -26.92 36.43 21.29
C PRO A 108 -26.41 37.61 22.12
N GLN A 109 -26.42 38.77 21.46
CA GLN A 109 -26.24 40.16 21.94
C GLN A 109 -26.27 40.44 23.45
#